data_AF-A0A3C1PMQ2-F1
#
_entry.id   AF-A0A3C1PMQ2-F1
#
_cell.length_a   1.000
_cell.length_b   1.000
_cell.length_c   1.000
_cell.angle_alpha   90.00
_cell.angle_beta   90.00
_cell.angle_gamma   90.00
#
_symmetry.space_group_name_H-M   'P 1'
#
loop_
_entity.id
_entity.type
_entity.pdbx_description
1 polymer ?
#
loop_
_entity_poly.entity_id
_entity_poly.type
_entity_poly.pdbx_seq_one_letter_code
_entity_poly.pdbx_strand_id
1 'polypeptide(L)'
;MEAKKEALILEGGGFRGLYTSGVLDVFLKHQIHIPFVVGVSAGAAYGISYVSKQPGRNLKVNQLYRNHWRYEGWYHWLFSGNLFNWPFVFGEIPRRLVPFDYAAFFNSGSTFEIAVTDCHTGKEVYLNGTAGTPHDLMKALTAAASLPILSK
;
A
#
# COMPACT_ATOMS: atom_id res chain seq x y z
N MET A 1 -10.20 -31.11 -3.94
CA MET A 1 -9.07 -30.58 -3.13
C MET A 1 -9.63 -29.41 -2.35
N GLU A 2 -9.63 -29.52 -1.03
CA GLU A 2 -10.01 -28.44 -0.13
C GLU A 2 -9.01 -27.30 -0.31
N ALA A 3 -9.47 -26.11 -0.72
CA ALA A 3 -8.58 -24.97 -0.93
C ALA A 3 -7.93 -24.62 0.42
N LYS A 4 -6.60 -24.79 0.52
CA LYS A 4 -5.85 -24.28 1.67
C LYS A 4 -6.10 -22.78 1.78
N LYS A 5 -6.76 -22.36 2.86
CA LYS A 5 -7.06 -20.95 3.15
C LYS A 5 -5.86 -20.31 3.83
N GLU A 6 -4.80 -20.10 3.06
CA GLU A 6 -3.60 -19.40 3.51
C GLU A 6 -3.84 -17.90 3.42
N ALA A 7 -3.56 -17.20 4.52
CA ALA A 7 -3.73 -15.76 4.63
C ALA A 7 -2.40 -15.09 5.03
N LEU A 8 -2.09 -13.97 4.40
CA LEU A 8 -0.95 -13.13 4.72
C LEU A 8 -1.44 -11.81 5.31
N ILE A 9 -1.07 -11.55 6.56
CA ILE A 9 -1.46 -10.33 7.28
C ILE A 9 -0.26 -9.37 7.32
N LEU A 10 -0.45 -8.17 6.79
CA LEU A 10 0.60 -7.14 6.68
C LEU A 10 0.24 -5.95 7.56
N GLU A 11 0.96 -5.84 8.68
CA GLU A 11 0.76 -4.78 9.67
C GLU A 11 1.22 -3.40 9.18
N GLY A 12 0.71 -2.38 9.86
CA GLY A 12 1.16 -0.99 9.72
C GLY A 12 2.53 -0.76 10.34
N GLY A 13 3.06 0.46 10.22
CA GLY A 13 4.36 0.79 10.82
C GLY A 13 5.12 1.94 10.17
N GLY A 14 4.49 2.67 9.24
CA GLY A 14 5.16 3.71 8.45
C GLY A 14 6.35 3.14 7.69
N PHE A 15 7.46 3.87 7.64
CA PHE A 15 8.67 3.43 6.94
C PHE A 15 9.32 2.16 7.50
N ARG A 16 8.98 1.74 8.72
CA ARG A 16 9.46 0.45 9.27
C ARG A 16 8.95 -0.74 8.47
N GLY A 17 7.82 -0.59 7.76
CA GLY A 17 7.31 -1.62 6.85
C GLY A 17 8.23 -1.92 5.67
N LEU A 18 9.32 -1.16 5.46
CA LEU A 18 10.38 -1.53 4.53
C LEU A 18 11.01 -2.89 4.88
N TYR A 19 11.07 -3.24 6.17
CA TYR A 19 11.47 -4.59 6.60
C TYR A 19 10.51 -5.65 6.06
N THR A 20 9.20 -5.45 6.24
CA THR A 20 8.15 -6.32 5.68
C THR A 20 8.30 -6.46 4.17
N SER A 21 8.55 -5.35 3.45
CA SER A 21 8.81 -5.41 2.02
C SER A 21 10.00 -6.31 1.66
N GLY A 22 11.09 -6.29 2.44
CA GLY A 22 12.23 -7.17 2.20
C GLY A 22 11.87 -8.64 2.37
N VAL A 23 11.05 -8.98 3.37
CA VAL A 23 10.51 -10.34 3.55
C VAL A 23 9.63 -10.76 2.37
N LEU A 24 8.77 -9.85 1.88
CA LEU A 24 7.92 -10.11 0.72
C LEU A 24 8.72 -10.28 -0.58
N ASP A 25 9.82 -9.56 -0.74
CA ASP A 25 10.74 -9.76 -1.87
C ASP A 25 11.36 -11.18 -1.81
N VAL A 26 11.68 -11.69 -0.61
CA VAL A 26 12.14 -13.07 -0.43
C VAL A 26 11.03 -14.07 -0.77
N PHE A 27 9.77 -13.80 -0.40
CA PHE A 27 8.64 -14.66 -0.80
C PHE A 27 8.53 -14.75 -2.33
N LEU A 28 8.61 -13.61 -3.03
CA LEU A 28 8.60 -13.58 -4.49
C LEU A 28 9.78 -14.34 -5.10
N LYS A 29 10.98 -14.19 -4.52
CA LYS A 29 12.18 -14.94 -4.96
C LYS A 29 11.96 -16.46 -4.87
N HIS A 30 11.25 -16.92 -3.84
CA HIS A 30 10.92 -18.32 -3.62
C HIS A 30 9.59 -18.76 -4.25
N GLN A 31 8.95 -17.92 -5.09
CA GLN A 31 7.67 -18.20 -5.74
C GLN A 31 6.53 -18.51 -4.74
N ILE A 32 6.60 -17.93 -3.54
CA ILE A 32 5.58 -18.07 -2.51
C ILE A 32 4.49 -17.02 -2.79
N HIS A 33 3.32 -17.51 -3.22
CA HIS A 33 2.16 -16.69 -3.55
C HIS A 33 0.99 -17.06 -2.65
N ILE A 34 0.64 -16.14 -1.74
CA ILE A 34 -0.49 -16.33 -0.84
C ILE A 34 -1.76 -15.78 -1.51
N PRO A 35 -2.84 -16.58 -1.61
CA PRO A 35 -4.05 -16.19 -2.35
C PRO A 35 -4.87 -15.10 -1.65
N PHE A 36 -4.81 -15.02 -0.32
CA PHE A 36 -5.51 -13.99 0.45
C PHE A 36 -4.52 -13.14 1.22
N VAL A 37 -4.51 -11.84 0.98
CA VAL A 37 -3.60 -10.90 1.60
C VAL A 37 -4.41 -9.75 2.18
N VAL A 38 -4.15 -9.38 3.43
CA VAL A 38 -4.74 -8.22 4.08
C VAL A 38 -3.64 -7.28 4.54
N GLY A 39 -3.80 -5.99 4.29
CA GLY A 39 -2.83 -4.97 4.67
C GLY A 39 -3.48 -3.77 5.33
N VAL A 40 -2.79 -3.19 6.31
CA VAL A 40 -3.17 -1.91 6.94
C VAL A 40 -2.01 -0.92 6.83
N SER A 41 -2.29 0.34 6.51
CA SER A 41 -1.29 1.41 6.42
C SER A 41 -0.07 1.02 5.57
N ALA A 42 1.14 1.00 6.14
CA ALA A 42 2.36 0.57 5.47
C ALA A 42 2.28 -0.86 4.91
N GLY A 43 1.60 -1.78 5.60
CA GLY A 43 1.39 -3.14 5.12
C GLY A 43 0.58 -3.18 3.82
N ALA A 44 -0.45 -2.31 3.71
CA ALA A 44 -1.19 -2.14 2.46
C ALA A 44 -0.29 -1.52 1.37
N ALA A 45 0.38 -0.42 1.68
CA ALA A 45 1.20 0.35 0.73
C ALA A 45 2.40 -0.44 0.18
N TYR A 46 3.01 -1.32 0.98
CA TYR A 46 4.09 -2.19 0.52
C TYR A 46 3.58 -3.51 -0.06
N GLY A 47 2.47 -4.03 0.46
CA GLY A 47 1.85 -5.28 0.01
C GLY A 47 1.40 -5.27 -1.44
N ILE A 48 1.00 -4.11 -1.98
CA ILE A 48 0.63 -4.02 -3.41
C ILE A 48 1.77 -4.41 -4.36
N SER A 49 3.03 -4.15 -3.99
CA SER A 49 4.20 -4.55 -4.80
C SER A 49 4.45 -6.06 -4.75
N TYR A 50 4.04 -6.72 -3.65
CA TYR A 50 4.07 -8.18 -3.55
C TYR A 50 3.00 -8.81 -4.45
N VAL A 51 1.75 -8.34 -4.37
CA VAL A 51 0.64 -8.86 -5.17
C VAL A 51 0.86 -8.65 -6.67
N SER A 52 1.42 -7.50 -7.06
CA SER A 52 1.81 -7.20 -8.46
C SER A 52 3.10 -7.88 -8.92
N LYS A 53 3.75 -8.68 -8.07
CA LYS A 53 5.01 -9.39 -8.37
C LYS A 53 6.16 -8.45 -8.80
N GLN A 54 6.30 -7.32 -8.11
CA GLN A 54 7.31 -6.29 -8.39
C GLN A 54 8.38 -6.23 -7.27
N PRO A 55 9.31 -7.20 -7.19
CA PRO A 55 10.32 -7.21 -6.13
C PRO A 55 11.22 -5.97 -6.21
N GLY A 56 11.62 -5.43 -5.05
CA GLY A 56 12.51 -4.27 -4.95
C GLY A 56 11.87 -2.92 -5.30
N ARG A 57 10.62 -2.89 -5.77
CA ARG A 57 9.92 -1.63 -6.09
C ARG A 57 9.80 -0.73 -4.87
N ASN A 58 9.38 -1.28 -3.75
CA ASN A 58 9.19 -0.53 -2.49
C ASN A 58 10.53 0.07 -2.00
N LEU A 59 11.62 -0.69 -2.08
CA LEU A 59 12.96 -0.21 -1.74
C LEU A 59 13.36 0.97 -2.63
N LYS A 60 13.14 0.85 -3.94
CA LYS A 60 13.41 1.93 -4.90
C LYS A 60 12.61 3.19 -4.61
N VAL A 61 11.31 3.06 -4.31
CA VAL A 61 10.48 4.22 -3.90
C VAL A 61 11.04 4.87 -2.64
N ASN A 62 11.39 4.07 -1.63
CA ASN A 62 11.89 4.59 -0.36
C ASN A 62 13.23 5.32 -0.52
N GLN A 63 14.20 4.69 -1.22
CA GLN A 63 15.52 5.26 -1.45
C GLN A 63 15.47 6.58 -2.22
N LEU A 64 14.62 6.67 -3.23
CA LEU A 64 14.55 7.85 -4.10
C LEU A 64 13.70 8.98 -3.51
N TYR A 65 12.61 8.65 -2.82
CA TYR A 65 11.57 9.63 -2.51
C TYR A 65 11.25 9.84 -1.04
N ARG A 66 11.68 8.97 -0.11
CA ARG A 66 11.36 9.15 1.32
C ARG A 66 11.81 10.52 1.84
N ASN A 67 13.02 10.94 1.49
CA ASN A 67 13.59 12.22 1.92
C ASN A 67 13.28 13.37 0.93
N HIS A 68 12.45 13.12 -0.08
CA HIS A 68 12.10 14.14 -1.06
C HIS A 68 11.08 15.10 -0.43
N TRP A 69 11.28 16.41 -0.57
CA TRP A 69 10.42 17.44 0.05
C TRP A 69 8.93 17.34 -0.33
N ARG A 70 8.64 16.70 -1.46
CA ARG A 70 7.28 16.43 -1.95
C ARG A 70 6.64 15.19 -1.31
N TYR A 71 7.34 14.38 -0.52
CA TYR A 71 6.81 13.11 0.00
C TYR A 71 6.02 13.30 1.29
N GLU A 72 6.69 13.77 2.33
CA GLU A 72 6.12 14.10 3.63
C GLU A 72 6.75 15.35 4.20
N GLY A 73 6.04 16.01 5.12
CA GLY A 73 6.62 17.09 5.92
C GLY A 73 5.60 18.06 6.48
N TRP A 74 6.02 18.80 7.50
CA TRP A 74 5.20 19.80 8.19
C TRP A 74 4.65 20.90 7.27
N TYR A 75 5.37 21.23 6.20
CA TYR A 75 4.88 22.13 5.15
C TYR A 75 3.54 21.63 4.59
N HIS A 76 3.44 20.36 4.20
CA HIS A 76 2.20 19.82 3.63
C HIS A 76 1.08 19.78 4.67
N TRP A 77 1.39 19.48 5.93
CA TRP A 77 0.40 19.49 6.99
C TRP A 77 -0.18 20.90 7.22
N LEU A 78 0.65 21.95 7.23
CA LEU A 78 0.20 23.33 7.42
C LEU A 78 -0.66 23.84 6.25
N PHE A 79 -0.32 23.50 5.00
CA PHE A 79 -1.00 24.04 3.82
C PHE A 79 -2.17 23.17 3.31
N SER A 80 -2.11 21.86 3.50
CA SER A 80 -3.10 20.91 2.98
C SER A 80 -3.84 20.10 4.05
N GLY A 81 -3.44 20.21 5.32
CA GLY A 81 -3.94 19.38 6.41
C GLY A 81 -3.43 17.93 6.39
N ASN A 82 -2.59 17.56 5.41
CA ASN A 82 -2.06 16.22 5.24
C ASN A 82 -0.54 16.21 5.40
N LEU A 83 -0.03 15.37 6.32
CA LEU A 83 1.41 15.19 6.52
C LEU A 83 2.11 14.65 5.27
N PHE A 84 1.43 13.76 4.55
CA PHE A 84 1.88 13.19 3.30
C PHE A 84 1.22 13.89 2.11
N ASN A 85 1.99 14.13 1.06
CA ASN A 85 1.44 14.63 -0.19
C ASN A 85 0.90 13.46 -1.03
N TRP A 86 -0.34 13.06 -0.78
CA TRP A 86 -0.97 11.92 -1.46
C TRP A 86 -0.96 12.00 -2.99
N PRO A 87 -1.20 13.17 -3.63
CA PRO A 87 -1.02 13.33 -5.09
C PRO A 87 0.38 12.95 -5.59
N PHE A 88 1.41 13.17 -4.79
CA PHE A 88 2.77 12.72 -5.11
C PHE A 88 2.96 11.24 -4.80
N VAL A 89 2.64 10.80 -3.58
CA VAL A 89 2.90 9.44 -3.07
C VAL A 89 2.09 8.37 -3.82
N PHE A 90 0.78 8.55 -3.95
CA PHE A 90 -0.12 7.59 -4.62
C PHE A 90 -0.60 8.06 -6.00
N GLY A 91 -0.11 9.21 -6.48
CA GLY A 91 -0.36 9.69 -7.84
C GLY A 91 0.87 9.62 -8.72
N GLU A 92 1.79 10.58 -8.57
CA GLU A 92 2.93 10.73 -9.48
C GLU A 92 3.94 9.58 -9.40
N ILE A 93 4.28 9.11 -8.19
CA ILE A 93 5.23 8.01 -8.02
C ILE A 93 4.77 6.75 -8.79
N PRO A 94 3.59 6.17 -8.53
CA PRO A 94 3.15 4.95 -9.21
C PRO A 94 2.79 5.14 -10.68
N ARG A 95 2.52 6.38 -11.16
CA ARG A 95 2.17 6.63 -12.56
C ARG A 95 3.36 6.93 -13.46
N ARG A 96 4.41 7.56 -12.93
CA ARG A 96 5.50 8.12 -13.76
C ARG A 96 6.90 7.77 -13.25
N LEU A 97 7.15 7.91 -11.96
CA LEU A 97 8.52 7.90 -11.43
C LEU A 97 9.02 6.48 -11.10
N VAL A 98 8.18 5.69 -10.43
CA VAL A 98 8.40 4.26 -10.17
C VAL A 98 7.10 3.54 -10.52
N PRO A 99 6.89 3.26 -11.82
CA PRO A 99 5.63 2.73 -12.33
C PRO A 99 5.15 1.50 -11.55
N PHE A 100 3.88 1.52 -11.20
CA PHE A 100 3.17 0.38 -10.63
C PHE A 100 2.46 -0.39 -11.75
N ASP A 101 2.60 -1.70 -11.73
CA ASP A 101 1.97 -2.61 -12.68
C ASP A 101 0.57 -2.96 -12.20
N TYR A 102 -0.37 -2.07 -12.53
CA TYR A 102 -1.78 -2.25 -12.21
C TYR A 102 -2.34 -3.52 -12.88
N ALA A 103 -1.91 -3.85 -14.10
CA ALA A 103 -2.38 -5.04 -14.79
C ALA A 103 -1.95 -6.32 -14.06
N ALA A 104 -0.70 -6.42 -13.62
CA ALA A 104 -0.24 -7.55 -12.82
C ALA A 104 -0.96 -7.62 -11.46
N PHE A 105 -1.25 -6.49 -10.82
CA PHE A 105 -2.00 -6.47 -9.56
C PHE A 105 -3.44 -7.00 -9.71
N PHE A 106 -4.20 -6.46 -10.65
CA PHE A 106 -5.61 -6.85 -10.87
C PHE A 106 -5.75 -8.26 -11.46
N ASN A 107 -4.75 -8.74 -12.22
CA ASN A 107 -4.73 -10.10 -12.76
C ASN A 107 -3.95 -11.10 -11.89
N SER A 108 -3.57 -10.74 -10.66
CA SER A 108 -2.73 -11.59 -9.80
C SER A 108 -3.40 -12.92 -9.39
N GLY A 109 -4.74 -12.97 -9.41
CA GLY A 109 -5.53 -14.08 -8.87
C GLY A 109 -5.60 -14.09 -7.34
N SER A 110 -4.93 -13.16 -6.67
CA SER A 110 -5.02 -12.97 -5.22
C SER A 110 -6.19 -12.03 -4.87
N THR A 111 -6.78 -12.23 -3.69
CA THR A 111 -7.63 -11.22 -3.05
C THR A 111 -6.75 -10.36 -2.15
N PHE A 112 -6.78 -9.04 -2.35
CA PHE A 112 -6.07 -8.07 -1.52
C PHE A 112 -7.05 -7.16 -0.77
N GLU A 113 -7.18 -7.36 0.54
CA GLU A 113 -7.99 -6.51 1.41
C GLU A 113 -7.17 -5.39 2.03
N ILE A 114 -7.72 -4.19 2.01
CA ILE A 114 -7.14 -3.01 2.62
C ILE A 114 -8.01 -2.65 3.82
N ALA A 115 -7.45 -2.80 5.02
CA ALA A 115 -8.11 -2.42 6.25
C ALA A 115 -8.04 -0.89 6.42
N VAL A 116 -9.20 -0.29 6.65
CA VAL A 116 -9.39 1.13 6.96
C VAL A 116 -10.32 1.29 8.15
N THR A 117 -10.37 2.49 8.72
CA THR A 117 -11.34 2.84 9.77
C THR A 117 -12.32 3.85 9.21
N ASP A 118 -13.62 3.57 9.34
CA ASP A 118 -14.66 4.53 9.01
C ASP A 118 -14.67 5.65 10.08
N CYS A 119 -14.47 6.90 9.64
CA CYS A 119 -14.34 8.03 10.55
C CYS A 119 -15.66 8.48 11.20
N HIS A 120 -16.81 8.07 10.67
CA HIS A 120 -18.13 8.38 11.22
C HIS A 120 -18.55 7.39 12.30
N THR A 121 -18.25 6.10 12.09
CA THR A 121 -18.67 5.01 12.98
C THR A 121 -17.56 4.52 13.91
N GLY A 122 -16.30 4.80 13.58
CA GLY A 122 -15.12 4.28 14.28
C GLY A 122 -14.86 2.79 14.05
N LYS A 123 -15.63 2.14 13.17
CA LYS A 123 -15.51 0.71 12.89
C LYS A 123 -14.50 0.39 11.81
N GLU A 124 -13.95 -0.81 11.87
CA GLU A 124 -13.13 -1.38 10.82
C GLU A 124 -13.94 -1.64 9.55
N VAL A 125 -13.33 -1.34 8.40
CA VAL A 125 -13.85 -1.63 7.07
C VAL A 125 -12.74 -2.25 6.24
N TYR A 126 -13.06 -3.31 5.51
CA TYR A 126 -12.12 -4.00 4.62
C TYR A 126 -12.52 -3.74 3.17
N LEU A 127 -11.65 -3.07 2.43
CA LEU A 127 -11.87 -2.74 1.02
C LEU A 127 -11.13 -3.74 0.13
N ASN A 128 -11.84 -4.38 -0.80
CA ASN A 128 -11.19 -5.28 -1.77
C ASN A 128 -10.46 -4.45 -2.84
N GLY A 129 -9.15 -4.31 -2.69
CA GLY A 129 -8.30 -3.54 -3.60
C GLY A 129 -8.17 -4.16 -4.99
N THR A 130 -8.34 -5.48 -5.12
CA THR A 130 -8.24 -6.25 -6.37
C THR A 130 -9.53 -6.30 -7.20
N ALA A 131 -10.66 -5.83 -6.66
CA ALA A 131 -11.95 -5.85 -7.34
C ALA A 131 -12.38 -4.49 -7.94
N GLY A 132 -11.61 -3.42 -7.69
CA GLY A 132 -11.94 -2.06 -8.12
C GLY A 132 -11.12 -1.56 -9.31
N THR A 133 -11.03 -0.24 -9.46
CA THR A 133 -10.19 0.41 -10.46
C THR A 133 -8.84 0.85 -9.88
N PRO A 134 -7.83 1.18 -10.72
CA PRO A 134 -6.61 1.85 -10.26
C PRO A 134 -6.85 3.06 -9.36
N HIS A 135 -7.92 3.82 -9.61
CA HIS A 135 -8.28 4.99 -8.81
C HIS A 135 -8.82 4.60 -7.44
N ASP A 136 -9.67 3.58 -7.37
CA ASP A 136 -10.24 3.08 -6.12
C ASP A 136 -9.14 2.48 -5.23
N LEU A 137 -8.20 1.75 -5.83
CA LEU A 137 -7.02 1.24 -5.14
C LEU A 137 -6.20 2.37 -4.51
N MET A 138 -5.84 3.41 -5.28
CA MET A 138 -5.03 4.52 -4.75
C MET A 138 -5.77 5.31 -3.66
N LYS A 139 -7.10 5.44 -3.78
CA LYS A 139 -7.95 6.02 -2.72
C LYS A 139 -7.95 5.16 -1.46
N ALA A 140 -8.12 3.85 -1.59
CA ALA A 140 -8.11 2.92 -0.46
C ALA A 140 -6.75 2.93 0.26
N LEU A 141 -5.64 2.96 -0.48
CA LEU A 141 -4.30 3.09 0.09
C LEU A 141 -4.10 4.43 0.80
N THR A 142 -4.62 5.52 0.24
CA THR A 142 -4.61 6.83 0.89
C THR A 142 -5.38 6.78 2.20
N ALA A 143 -6.61 6.25 2.20
CA ALA A 143 -7.43 6.11 3.40
C ALA A 143 -6.76 5.24 4.48
N ALA A 144 -6.12 4.13 4.08
CA ALA A 144 -5.40 3.25 5.01
C ALA A 144 -4.14 3.87 5.60
N ALA A 145 -3.50 4.80 4.89
CA ALA A 145 -2.27 5.46 5.31
C ALA A 145 -2.52 6.79 6.05
N SER A 146 -3.74 7.34 5.96
CA SER A 146 -4.14 8.55 6.69
C SER A 146 -4.09 8.33 8.20
N LEU A 147 -3.47 9.28 8.89
CA LEU A 147 -3.32 9.24 10.34
C LEU A 147 -4.31 10.24 10.98
N PRO A 148 -5.07 9.85 12.00
CA PRO A 148 -5.91 10.79 12.75
C PRO A 148 -5.08 12.00 13.20
N ILE A 149 -5.67 13.20 13.11
CA ILE A 149 -5.04 14.50 13.45
C ILE A 149 -3.98 14.99 12.43
N LEU A 150 -3.29 14.08 11.74
CA LEU A 150 -2.21 14.39 10.79
C LEU A 150 -2.65 14.26 9.32
N SER A 151 -3.93 13.98 9.07
CA SER A 151 -4.53 13.86 7.74
C SER A 151 -5.97 14.38 7.77
N LYS A 152 -6.39 15.04 6.69
CA LYS A 152 -7.67 15.76 6.58
C LYS A 152 -8.45 15.26 5.37
#